data_AF-A5KE78-F1
#
_entry.id   AF-A5KE78-F1
#
_cell.length_a   1.000
_cell.length_b   1.000
_cell.length_c   1.000
_cell.angle_alpha   90.00
_cell.angle_beta   90.00
_cell.angle_gamma   90.00
#
_symmetry.space_group_name_H-M   'P 1'
#
loop_
_entity.id
_entity.type
_entity.pdbx_description
1 polymer ?
#
loop_
_entity_poly.entity_id
_entity_poly.type
_entity_poly.pdbx_seq_one_letter_code
_entity_poly.pdbx_strand_id
1 'polypeptide(L)'
;MENFKAKIIDEDLDFIKKSCDADSQKSMFRIDKKTLLTLINEQLKDVKTTDVSFRNKHLYDIFGDIESYQKYETSAQEEKNDYFKASENYCKPEKANGDENYNKIKDLCKVFVPYFLYLTFKNVQNDPSGRRRLGYLNYWLNKKLKKKKISATDFINVFNEILDNNFSAIDNYNKFKTIVYNIDEEVIEELDLLYNLHDYYNKIITKSSDEGKCSEYSGKFIKLVEKGIQQCYVTKNKNFYIELLRIWSRYNTEKDKQKFCNNLPEPPKIETFHQIEKAASLTETRVSCKKYTSKSLDTLQHRNQEHEDVLKQLSAHEIYDKLNKVTSDVNTCAKYCANIIHSTEKIEDFKNLCPILASNIKNLSETLKDTNLPYDRCTYLTYWAYEKIINIFDSNTRHVHDKSAINALNQAVFMANSEFPAKDKCLFSFTGNLSDWKDEKLLHDYFKNYDKIGKCGTYTNGTDCKSYCDYLKRISELYSSHINKCCSCYIYPKRVCSELCPKYFKCDIGYFPSDLLYNIGCKVKEEEEEEEEGKEENEKSYETVEDIFRNVTVDLDVINRSHIEKPFHSAGILVS
;
A
#
# COMPACT_ATOMS: atom_id res chain seq x y z
N MET A 1 4.03 22.39 -15.77
CA MET A 1 5.05 22.45 -14.69
C MET A 1 5.49 21.06 -14.21
N GLU A 2 4.64 20.03 -14.29
CA GLU A 2 5.02 18.64 -13.96
C GLU A 2 5.96 17.99 -14.99
N ASN A 3 5.77 18.24 -16.29
CA ASN A 3 6.68 17.74 -17.34
C ASN A 3 8.09 18.38 -17.32
N PHE A 4 8.28 19.47 -16.56
CA PHE A 4 9.59 20.11 -16.40
C PHE A 4 10.39 19.50 -15.23
N LYS A 5 9.72 18.85 -14.26
CA LYS A 5 10.37 18.13 -13.15
C LYS A 5 10.86 16.74 -13.53
N ALA A 6 10.14 16.04 -14.41
CA ALA A 6 10.52 14.68 -14.82
C ALA A 6 11.82 14.66 -15.65
N LYS A 7 12.02 15.65 -16.53
CA LYS A 7 13.16 15.70 -17.44
C LYS A 7 14.49 16.07 -16.76
N ILE A 8 14.44 16.87 -15.69
CA ILE A 8 15.65 17.29 -14.94
C ILE A 8 16.19 16.15 -14.06
N ILE A 9 15.32 15.26 -13.55
CA ILE A 9 15.75 14.16 -12.67
C ILE A 9 16.57 13.10 -13.43
N ASP A 10 16.18 12.78 -14.67
CA ASP A 10 16.85 11.73 -15.45
C ASP A 10 18.20 12.18 -16.02
N GLU A 11 18.30 13.43 -16.51
CA GLU A 11 19.56 13.99 -17.04
C GLU A 11 20.59 14.25 -15.92
N ASP A 12 20.15 14.69 -14.74
CA ASP A 12 21.04 14.88 -13.58
C ASP A 12 21.52 13.54 -12.98
N LEU A 13 20.69 12.50 -13.01
CA LEU A 13 21.08 11.15 -12.55
C LEU A 13 22.14 10.51 -13.45
N ASP A 14 22.04 10.72 -14.75
CA ASP A 14 23.03 10.21 -15.72
C ASP A 14 24.34 11.00 -15.67
N PHE A 15 24.27 12.32 -15.42
CA PHE A 15 25.45 13.15 -15.12
C PHE A 15 26.16 12.70 -13.84
N ILE A 16 25.42 12.38 -12.77
CA ILE A 16 25.99 11.87 -11.51
C ILE A 16 26.60 10.47 -11.70
N LYS A 17 25.98 9.59 -12.50
CA LYS A 17 26.53 8.25 -12.80
C LYS A 17 27.83 8.31 -13.61
N LYS A 18 27.97 9.29 -14.51
CA LYS A 18 29.17 9.47 -15.34
C LYS A 18 30.29 10.26 -14.65
N SER A 19 29.98 11.02 -13.61
CA SER A 19 30.94 11.90 -12.92
C SER A 19 31.59 11.29 -11.67
N CYS A 20 31.22 10.07 -11.27
CA CYS A 20 31.81 9.37 -10.13
C CYS A 20 32.75 8.25 -10.59
N ASP A 21 34.01 8.32 -10.15
CA ASP A 21 35.06 7.34 -10.47
C ASP A 21 34.69 5.90 -10.04
N ALA A 22 35.21 4.92 -10.78
CA ALA A 22 34.91 3.50 -10.65
C ALA A 22 35.22 2.88 -9.26
N ASP A 23 35.92 3.59 -8.37
CA ASP A 23 36.15 3.17 -6.99
C ASP A 23 34.92 3.31 -6.08
N SER A 24 33.89 4.08 -6.47
CA SER A 24 32.67 4.24 -5.66
C SER A 24 31.64 3.10 -5.82
N GLN A 25 31.90 2.08 -6.64
CA GLN A 25 30.94 0.99 -6.92
C GLN A 25 31.09 -0.25 -6.02
N LYS A 26 32.05 -0.31 -5.09
CA LYS A 26 32.08 -1.39 -4.07
C LYS A 26 31.20 -1.05 -2.87
N SER A 27 29.90 -1.30 -3.02
CA SER A 27 29.06 -1.91 -1.98
C SER A 27 27.57 -1.84 -2.33
N MET A 28 27.08 -2.89 -2.99
CA MET A 28 25.66 -3.07 -3.28
C MET A 28 24.91 -3.85 -2.18
N PHE A 29 25.54 -4.11 -1.01
CA PHE A 29 24.95 -4.79 0.15
C PHE A 29 25.25 -4.07 1.49
N ARG A 30 25.10 -2.75 1.52
CA ARG A 30 25.04 -1.97 2.78
C ARG A 30 23.56 -1.69 3.08
N ILE A 31 23.10 -1.94 4.32
CA ILE A 31 21.89 -1.27 4.81
C ILE A 31 22.26 0.21 4.87
N ASP A 32 22.00 0.90 3.76
CA ASP A 32 22.67 2.14 3.41
C ASP A 32 22.22 3.25 4.37
N LYS A 33 23.15 4.08 4.83
CA LYS A 33 22.91 5.25 5.68
C LYS A 33 21.72 6.08 5.20
N LYS A 34 21.51 6.11 3.87
CA LYS A 34 20.36 6.70 3.18
C LYS A 34 19.03 6.05 3.58
N THR A 35 18.93 4.72 3.64
CA THR A 35 17.74 3.98 4.08
C THR A 35 17.40 4.29 5.54
N LEU A 36 18.40 4.33 6.43
CA LEU A 36 18.17 4.67 7.85
C LEU A 36 17.79 6.14 8.04
N LEU A 37 18.39 7.07 7.30
CA LEU A 37 17.97 8.47 7.27
C LEU A 37 16.55 8.64 6.70
N THR A 38 16.20 7.90 5.64
CA THR A 38 14.84 7.88 5.10
C THR A 38 13.85 7.37 6.13
N LEU A 39 14.15 6.25 6.79
CA LEU A 39 13.36 5.69 7.89
C LEU A 39 13.14 6.72 9.00
N ILE A 40 14.21 7.37 9.49
CA ILE A 40 14.12 8.42 10.51
C ILE A 40 13.26 9.59 10.02
N ASN A 41 13.42 10.02 8.77
CA ASN A 41 12.65 11.12 8.19
C ASN A 41 11.17 10.78 8.00
N GLU A 42 10.84 9.53 7.63
CA GLU A 42 9.47 9.03 7.57
C GLU A 42 8.83 9.05 8.95
N GLN A 43 9.51 8.52 9.97
CA GLN A 43 9.04 8.55 11.36
C GLN A 43 8.84 9.99 11.88
N LEU A 44 9.72 10.92 11.52
CA LEU A 44 9.59 12.32 11.91
C LEU A 44 8.40 13.04 11.25
N LYS A 45 7.96 12.62 10.06
CA LYS A 45 6.73 13.16 9.44
C LYS A 45 5.50 12.73 10.23
N ASP A 46 5.45 11.48 10.68
CA ASP A 46 4.34 10.91 11.44
C ASP A 46 4.21 11.42 12.87
N VAL A 47 5.30 11.97 13.46
CA VAL A 47 5.29 12.59 14.79
C VAL A 47 4.83 14.05 14.74
N LYS A 48 5.19 14.80 13.68
CA LYS A 48 4.80 16.21 13.54
C LYS A 48 3.30 16.42 13.32
N THR A 49 2.60 15.41 12.82
CA THR A 49 1.16 15.45 12.52
C THR A 49 0.28 15.08 13.71
N THR A 50 0.79 14.32 14.70
CA THR A 50 -0.06 13.75 15.76
C THR A 50 -0.10 14.53 17.07
N ASP A 51 0.78 15.51 17.33
CA ASP A 51 0.78 16.11 18.67
C ASP A 51 1.26 17.57 18.78
N VAL A 52 0.29 18.48 18.95
CA VAL A 52 0.52 19.90 19.26
C VAL A 52 0.82 20.12 20.76
N SER A 53 0.51 19.15 21.64
CA SER A 53 0.70 19.26 23.09
C SER A 53 2.12 18.90 23.54
N PHE A 54 2.91 18.25 22.68
CA PHE A 54 4.18 17.61 23.05
C PHE A 54 5.44 18.50 23.04
N ARG A 55 5.33 19.82 22.81
CA ARG A 55 6.52 20.67 22.69
C ARG A 55 7.42 20.73 23.93
N ASN A 56 6.99 20.25 25.10
CA ASN A 56 7.74 20.45 26.36
C ASN A 56 7.84 19.25 27.33
N LYS A 57 7.30 18.04 27.06
CA LYS A 57 7.14 17.04 28.15
C LYS A 57 8.07 15.81 28.18
N HIS A 58 8.64 15.31 27.08
CA HIS A 58 9.61 14.19 27.17
C HIS A 58 10.76 14.34 26.18
N LEU A 59 11.91 14.82 26.66
CA LEU A 59 13.16 14.82 25.90
C LEU A 59 13.79 13.42 25.99
N TYR A 60 13.68 12.61 24.93
CA TYR A 60 14.45 11.36 24.82
C TYR A 60 15.91 11.62 24.39
N ASP A 61 16.18 12.74 23.66
CA ASP A 61 17.55 13.21 23.34
C ASP A 61 18.18 13.91 24.56
N ILE A 62 18.34 13.21 25.68
CA ILE A 62 18.99 13.76 26.89
C ILE A 62 20.37 13.18 27.13
N PHE A 63 20.74 12.07 26.47
CA PHE A 63 21.98 11.32 26.75
C PHE A 63 23.16 11.67 25.84
N GLY A 64 23.03 12.72 25.03
CA GLY A 64 24.05 13.11 24.03
C GLY A 64 25.45 13.36 24.59
N ASP A 65 25.59 13.73 25.87
CA ASP A 65 26.86 14.03 26.56
C ASP A 65 27.01 13.21 27.86
N ILE A 66 26.58 11.94 27.81
CA ILE A 66 26.48 11.10 29.01
C ILE A 66 27.82 10.92 29.75
N GLU A 67 28.94 10.89 29.02
CA GLU A 67 30.28 10.76 29.60
C GLU A 67 30.60 11.93 30.55
N SER A 68 30.32 13.16 30.11
CA SER A 68 30.49 14.34 30.95
C SER A 68 29.58 14.28 32.17
N TYR A 69 28.33 13.83 32.01
CA TYR A 69 27.38 13.76 33.11
C TYR A 69 27.82 12.76 34.18
N GLN A 70 28.28 11.57 33.77
CA GLN A 70 28.83 10.56 34.67
C GLN A 70 30.05 11.11 35.44
N LYS A 71 30.95 11.80 34.75
CA LYS A 71 32.14 12.43 35.37
C LYS A 71 31.75 13.50 36.40
N TYR A 72 30.76 14.33 36.08
CA TYR A 72 30.26 15.35 37.00
C TYR A 72 29.59 14.74 38.23
N GLU A 73 28.90 13.61 38.08
CA GLU A 73 28.30 12.90 39.22
C GLU A 73 29.37 12.37 40.18
N THR A 74 30.44 11.77 39.66
CA THR A 74 31.58 11.33 40.46
C THR A 74 32.24 12.52 41.17
N SER A 75 32.48 13.61 40.44
CA SER A 75 33.10 14.83 40.99
C SER A 75 32.24 15.47 42.08
N ALA A 76 30.90 15.40 41.95
CA ALA A 76 29.96 15.93 42.95
C ALA A 76 30.00 15.18 44.29
N GLN A 77 30.55 13.97 44.32
CA GLN A 77 30.68 13.15 45.52
C GLN A 77 32.04 13.33 46.24
N GLU A 78 32.98 14.09 45.65
CA GLU A 78 34.30 14.34 46.25
C GLU A 78 34.24 15.47 47.30
N GLU A 79 34.61 15.15 48.55
CA GLU A 79 34.41 15.99 49.75
C GLU A 79 35.26 17.29 49.82
N LYS A 80 35.92 17.73 48.74
CA LYS A 80 36.91 18.84 48.78
C LYS A 80 36.84 19.87 47.66
N ASN A 81 35.75 19.96 46.89
CA ASN A 81 35.60 21.00 45.86
C ASN A 81 34.70 22.17 46.32
N ASP A 82 34.74 23.30 45.61
CA ASP A 82 33.98 24.51 45.99
C ASP A 82 32.46 24.31 45.90
N TYR A 83 31.98 23.36 45.09
CA TYR A 83 30.57 23.02 45.03
C TYR A 83 30.11 22.18 46.22
N PHE A 84 30.98 21.35 46.79
CA PHE A 84 30.72 20.64 48.04
C PHE A 84 30.50 21.62 49.20
N LYS A 85 31.29 22.72 49.25
CA LYS A 85 31.07 23.80 50.22
C LYS A 85 29.69 24.45 50.05
N ALA A 86 29.20 24.56 48.80
CA ALA A 86 27.85 25.05 48.56
C ALA A 86 26.79 24.10 49.16
N SER A 87 26.90 22.78 49.00
CA SER A 87 25.97 21.85 49.66
C SER A 87 25.96 22.00 51.18
N GLU A 88 27.12 22.20 51.82
CA GLU A 88 27.18 22.40 53.26
C GLU A 88 26.48 23.70 53.70
N ASN A 89 26.43 24.73 52.84
CA ASN A 89 25.75 25.99 53.13
C ASN A 89 24.23 25.93 52.89
N TYR A 90 23.78 25.26 51.83
CA TYR A 90 22.38 25.25 51.43
C TYR A 90 21.61 24.07 52.02
N CYS A 91 22.19 22.87 52.11
CA CYS A 91 21.49 21.69 52.65
C CYS A 91 21.54 21.66 54.18
N LYS A 92 20.76 22.53 54.82
CA LYS A 92 20.65 22.63 56.29
C LYS A 92 19.19 22.64 56.78
N PRO A 93 18.90 22.01 57.94
CA PRO A 93 17.55 21.93 58.48
C PRO A 93 17.00 23.28 58.95
N GLU A 94 17.85 24.22 59.40
CA GLU A 94 17.38 25.53 59.90
C GLU A 94 16.75 26.40 58.80
N LYS A 95 16.88 25.99 57.53
CA LYS A 95 16.27 26.66 56.38
C LYS A 95 14.94 26.04 55.92
N ALA A 96 14.50 24.92 56.48
CA ALA A 96 13.22 24.28 56.12
C ALA A 96 12.19 24.48 57.24
N ASN A 97 10.94 24.86 56.90
CA ASN A 97 9.87 25.11 57.87
C ASN A 97 9.30 23.82 58.53
N GLY A 98 9.92 22.67 58.29
CA GLY A 98 9.53 21.38 58.86
C GLY A 98 10.66 20.35 58.81
N ASP A 99 11.18 19.97 59.99
CA ASP A 99 12.30 19.04 60.16
C ASP A 99 12.01 17.65 59.52
N GLU A 100 10.76 17.19 59.54
CA GLU A 100 10.39 15.86 59.06
C GLU A 100 10.53 15.69 57.53
N ASN A 101 10.15 16.69 56.73
CA ASN A 101 10.22 16.60 55.27
C ASN A 101 11.65 16.79 54.76
N TYR A 102 12.41 17.68 55.39
CA TYR A 102 13.83 17.85 55.07
C TYR A 102 14.65 16.60 55.36
N ASN A 103 14.38 15.93 56.49
CA ASN A 103 15.09 14.71 56.87
C ASN A 103 14.99 13.58 55.83
N LYS A 104 13.90 13.57 55.03
CA LYS A 104 13.72 12.60 53.94
C LYS A 104 14.66 12.83 52.75
N ILE A 105 15.07 14.08 52.51
CA ILE A 105 15.87 14.46 51.33
C ILE A 105 17.30 14.91 51.65
N LYS A 106 17.67 15.12 52.91
CA LYS A 106 18.96 15.73 53.31
C LYS A 106 20.18 15.09 52.65
N ASP A 107 20.24 13.75 52.61
CA ASP A 107 21.38 13.04 52.00
C ASP A 107 21.44 13.28 50.48
N LEU A 108 20.27 13.33 49.84
CA LEU A 108 20.18 13.58 48.41
C LEU A 108 20.47 15.05 48.10
N CYS A 109 20.06 15.99 48.94
CA CYS A 109 20.39 17.42 48.80
C CYS A 109 21.91 17.61 48.71
N LYS A 110 22.67 16.98 49.62
CA LYS A 110 24.14 17.07 49.65
C LYS A 110 24.81 16.59 48.37
N VAL A 111 24.20 15.66 47.63
CA VAL A 111 24.70 15.19 46.32
C VAL A 111 24.13 16.03 45.17
N PHE A 112 22.86 16.44 45.28
CA PHE A 112 22.14 17.17 44.24
C PHE A 112 22.74 18.56 44.01
N VAL A 113 23.02 19.34 45.06
CA VAL A 113 23.55 20.70 44.93
C VAL A 113 24.87 20.72 44.13
N PRO A 114 25.92 19.97 44.51
CA PRO A 114 27.16 20.01 43.76
C PRO A 114 27.00 19.48 42.33
N TYR A 115 26.17 18.46 42.14
CA TYR A 115 25.93 17.91 40.81
C TYR A 115 25.17 18.88 39.89
N PHE A 116 24.16 19.56 40.44
CA PHE A 116 23.42 20.63 39.79
C PHE A 116 24.37 21.75 39.33
N LEU A 117 25.29 22.16 40.20
CA LEU A 117 26.28 23.19 39.88
C LEU A 117 27.22 22.74 38.76
N TYR A 118 27.73 21.51 38.78
CA TYR A 118 28.53 20.98 37.67
C TYR A 118 27.77 20.97 36.33
N LEU A 119 26.53 20.46 36.33
CA LEU A 119 25.72 20.37 35.11
C LEU A 119 25.28 21.74 34.56
N THR A 120 25.24 22.77 35.41
CA THR A 120 24.75 24.10 35.06
C THR A 120 25.81 25.20 35.07
N PHE A 121 27.09 24.83 35.24
CA PHE A 121 28.22 25.76 35.34
C PHE A 121 28.35 26.69 34.12
N LYS A 122 28.13 26.18 32.90
CA LYS A 122 28.04 27.02 31.69
C LYS A 122 26.62 27.55 31.57
N ASN A 123 26.49 28.88 31.49
CA ASN A 123 25.22 29.59 31.42
C ASN A 123 24.32 28.97 30.32
N VAL A 124 23.13 28.47 30.71
CA VAL A 124 22.19 27.71 29.85
C VAL A 124 21.49 28.63 28.83
N GLN A 125 22.05 29.81 28.53
CA GLN A 125 21.44 30.78 27.64
C GLN A 125 21.54 30.28 26.19
N ASN A 126 20.37 29.92 25.64
CA ASN A 126 20.09 29.67 24.22
C ASN A 126 20.79 28.49 23.52
N ASP A 127 21.47 27.60 24.26
CA ASP A 127 22.07 26.39 23.68
C ASP A 127 21.15 25.16 23.87
N PRO A 128 20.77 24.45 22.79
CA PRO A 128 20.11 23.14 22.86
C PRO A 128 20.78 22.16 23.84
N SER A 129 22.09 22.25 24.06
CA SER A 129 22.82 21.45 25.04
C SER A 129 22.35 21.67 26.49
N GLY A 130 21.95 22.88 26.86
CA GLY A 130 21.53 23.20 28.22
C GLY A 130 20.18 22.61 28.59
N ARG A 131 19.22 22.59 27.64
CA ARG A 131 17.93 21.90 27.84
C ARG A 131 18.11 20.41 28.07
N ARG A 132 19.03 19.77 27.33
CA ARG A 132 19.34 18.34 27.49
C ARG A 132 19.92 18.01 28.86
N ARG A 133 20.84 18.87 29.37
CA ARG A 133 21.39 18.72 30.73
C ARG A 133 20.31 18.78 31.81
N LEU A 134 19.39 19.74 31.72
CA LEU A 134 18.28 19.84 32.68
C LEU A 134 17.31 18.66 32.58
N GLY A 135 17.01 18.19 31.36
CA GLY A 135 16.18 16.99 31.15
C GLY A 135 16.84 15.72 31.71
N TYR A 136 18.14 15.56 31.49
CA TYR A 136 18.93 14.49 32.08
C TYR A 136 18.92 14.56 33.61
N LEU A 137 19.03 15.76 34.19
CA LEU A 137 18.97 15.92 35.64
C LEU A 137 17.61 15.51 36.21
N ASN A 138 16.50 15.77 35.51
CA ASN A 138 15.19 15.30 35.93
C ASN A 138 15.11 13.75 35.91
N TYR A 139 15.64 13.11 34.85
CA TYR A 139 15.77 11.65 34.78
C TYR A 139 16.59 11.09 35.94
N TRP A 140 17.77 11.66 36.19
CA TRP A 140 18.65 11.27 37.28
C TRP A 140 17.97 11.41 38.64
N LEU A 141 17.29 12.55 38.87
CA LEU A 141 16.61 12.84 40.13
C LEU A 141 15.50 11.82 40.42
N ASN A 142 14.65 11.54 39.43
CA ASN A 142 13.61 10.51 39.52
C ASN A 142 14.21 9.14 39.88
N LYS A 143 15.33 8.75 39.26
CA LYS A 143 16.01 7.47 39.54
C LYS A 143 16.57 7.39 40.96
N LYS A 144 17.14 8.46 41.49
CA LYS A 144 17.64 8.51 42.88
C LYS A 144 16.49 8.47 43.89
N LEU A 145 15.41 9.20 43.61
CA LEU A 145 14.25 9.31 44.50
C LEU A 145 13.38 8.06 44.51
N LYS A 146 13.32 7.28 43.42
CA LYS A 146 12.59 5.99 43.35
C LYS A 146 12.99 5.05 44.49
N LYS A 147 14.29 5.00 44.84
CA LYS A 147 14.80 4.19 45.97
C LYS A 147 14.32 4.66 47.34
N LYS A 148 14.00 5.95 47.47
CA LYS A 148 13.54 6.59 48.71
C LYS A 148 12.01 6.73 48.78
N LYS A 149 11.27 6.31 47.74
CA LYS A 149 9.81 6.47 47.60
C LYS A 149 9.34 7.93 47.74
N ILE A 150 10.11 8.85 47.18
CA ILE A 150 9.81 10.30 47.13
C ILE A 150 9.59 10.68 45.67
N SER A 151 8.67 11.62 45.39
CA SER A 151 8.47 12.11 44.03
C SER A 151 9.44 13.26 43.71
N ALA A 152 9.77 13.45 42.43
CA ALA A 152 10.62 14.57 42.01
C ALA A 152 9.97 15.92 42.32
N THR A 153 8.64 16.02 42.22
CA THR A 153 7.90 17.22 42.61
C THR A 153 7.97 17.50 44.10
N ASP A 154 7.90 16.47 44.96
CA ASP A 154 8.03 16.65 46.41
C ASP A 154 9.44 17.11 46.79
N PHE A 155 10.46 16.55 46.14
CA PHE A 155 11.84 17.00 46.33
C PHE A 155 11.97 18.50 46.00
N ILE A 156 11.41 18.95 44.87
CA ILE A 156 11.45 20.37 44.48
C ILE A 156 10.69 21.26 45.46
N ASN A 157 9.55 20.82 45.99
CA ASN A 157 8.79 21.58 46.98
C ASN A 157 9.63 21.84 48.23
N VAL A 158 10.26 20.79 48.78
CA VAL A 158 11.12 20.93 49.97
C VAL A 158 12.37 21.74 49.64
N PHE A 159 12.98 21.52 48.46
CA PHE A 159 14.19 22.23 48.06
C PHE A 159 13.95 23.73 47.81
N ASN A 160 12.75 24.13 47.36
CA ASN A 160 12.34 25.53 47.24
C ASN A 160 12.30 26.26 48.59
N GLU A 161 11.95 25.58 49.68
CA GLU A 161 11.92 26.19 51.02
C GLU A 161 13.34 26.49 51.53
N ILE A 162 14.31 25.70 51.11
CA ILE A 162 15.70 25.74 51.59
C ILE A 162 16.56 26.72 50.78
N LEU A 163 16.20 26.95 49.52
CA LEU A 163 16.92 27.83 48.62
C LEU A 163 16.62 29.31 48.91
N ASP A 164 17.68 30.11 48.96
CA ASP A 164 17.60 31.57 49.05
C ASP A 164 18.13 32.23 47.77
N ASN A 165 17.90 33.55 47.64
CA ASN A 165 18.34 34.34 46.49
C ASN A 165 19.88 34.44 46.37
N ASN A 166 20.65 34.01 47.37
CA ASN A 166 22.11 33.98 47.30
C ASN A 166 22.64 32.70 46.63
N PHE A 167 21.78 31.78 46.21
CA PHE A 167 22.20 30.59 45.46
C PHE A 167 22.78 31.01 44.10
N SER A 168 24.08 30.73 43.89
CA SER A 168 24.83 31.19 42.72
C SER A 168 24.26 30.73 41.37
N ALA A 169 23.47 29.65 41.36
CA ALA A 169 22.83 29.10 40.16
C ALA A 169 21.29 29.23 40.18
N ILE A 170 20.75 30.22 40.90
CA ILE A 170 19.30 30.41 41.07
C ILE A 170 18.54 30.53 39.74
N ASP A 171 19.11 31.17 38.73
CA ASP A 171 18.49 31.29 37.40
C ASP A 171 18.35 29.94 36.70
N ASN A 172 19.40 29.12 36.75
CA ASN A 172 19.35 27.77 36.21
C ASN A 172 18.39 26.89 37.00
N TYR A 173 18.31 27.09 38.32
CA TYR A 173 17.39 26.35 39.17
C TYR A 173 15.93 26.71 38.85
N ASN A 174 15.64 28.00 38.68
CA ASN A 174 14.32 28.48 38.28
C ASN A 174 13.90 27.89 36.92
N LYS A 175 14.84 27.66 36.00
CA LYS A 175 14.56 26.92 34.75
C LYS A 175 14.33 25.43 35.02
N PHE A 176 15.20 24.79 35.81
CA PHE A 176 15.08 23.37 36.14
C PHE A 176 13.74 23.04 36.79
N LYS A 177 13.34 23.76 37.84
CA LYS A 177 12.09 23.49 38.57
C LYS A 177 10.85 23.59 37.67
N THR A 178 10.89 24.39 36.60
CA THR A 178 9.77 24.51 35.65
C THR A 178 9.60 23.29 34.74
N ILE A 179 10.64 22.46 34.60
CA ILE A 179 10.63 21.28 33.73
C ILE A 179 10.65 19.95 34.50
N VAL A 180 10.73 20.00 35.84
CA VAL A 180 10.71 18.79 36.67
C VAL A 180 9.31 18.19 36.69
N TYR A 181 9.25 16.88 36.49
CA TYR A 181 8.02 16.09 36.60
C TYR A 181 8.37 14.68 37.06
N ASN A 182 7.37 13.99 37.61
CA ASN A 182 7.47 12.59 38.00
C ASN A 182 7.42 11.73 36.75
N ILE A 183 8.45 10.94 36.49
CA ILE A 183 8.56 10.10 35.29
C ILE A 183 7.90 8.75 35.57
N ASP A 184 6.96 8.36 34.71
CA ASP A 184 6.29 7.06 34.78
C ASP A 184 7.29 5.91 34.62
N GLU A 185 6.98 4.76 35.23
CA GLU A 185 7.88 3.60 35.26
C GLU A 185 8.24 3.11 33.86
N GLU A 186 7.26 3.03 32.96
CA GLU A 186 7.45 2.67 31.55
C GLU A 186 8.43 3.60 30.83
N VAL A 187 8.32 4.92 31.05
CA VAL A 187 9.22 5.94 30.48
C VAL A 187 10.63 5.84 31.09
N ILE A 188 10.74 5.54 32.39
CA ILE A 188 12.06 5.31 33.02
C ILE A 188 12.77 4.11 32.38
N GLU A 189 12.07 3.03 32.06
CA GLU A 189 12.66 1.86 31.42
C GLU A 189 13.19 2.18 30.02
N GLU A 190 12.44 2.93 29.22
CA GLU A 190 12.88 3.40 27.89
C GLU A 190 14.09 4.33 27.98
N LEU A 191 14.09 5.27 28.93
CA LEU A 191 15.22 6.16 29.19
C LEU A 191 16.45 5.40 29.71
N ASP A 192 16.27 4.37 30.54
CA ASP A 192 17.35 3.49 31.01
C ASP A 192 17.97 2.71 29.84
N LEU A 193 17.17 2.27 28.87
CA LEU A 193 17.71 1.65 27.65
C LEU A 193 18.56 2.63 26.85
N LEU A 194 18.07 3.85 26.61
CA LEU A 194 18.86 4.87 25.90
C LEU A 194 20.13 5.25 26.66
N TYR A 195 20.06 5.41 27.98
CA TYR A 195 21.23 5.65 28.83
C TYR A 195 22.30 4.59 28.59
N ASN A 196 21.91 3.31 28.68
CA ASN A 196 22.85 2.20 28.52
C ASN A 196 23.40 2.12 27.10
N LEU A 197 22.58 2.40 26.08
CA LEU A 197 23.03 2.46 24.69
C LEU A 197 24.09 3.54 24.48
N HIS A 198 23.88 4.74 25.01
CA HIS A 198 24.85 5.82 24.93
C HIS A 198 26.15 5.50 25.70
N ASP A 199 26.03 4.89 26.88
CA ASP A 199 27.17 4.45 27.68
C ASP A 199 28.01 3.37 26.95
N TYR A 200 27.38 2.34 26.40
CA TYR A 200 28.08 1.32 25.61
C TYR A 200 28.64 1.89 24.32
N TYR A 201 27.93 2.77 23.63
CA TYR A 201 28.45 3.48 22.46
C TYR A 201 29.75 4.22 22.81
N ASN A 202 29.78 5.01 23.89
CA ASN A 202 30.99 5.70 24.32
C ASN A 202 32.12 4.73 24.68
N LYS A 203 31.82 3.61 25.36
CA LYS A 203 32.80 2.55 25.67
C LYS A 203 33.38 1.90 24.42
N ILE A 204 32.56 1.66 23.39
CA ILE A 204 32.98 1.13 22.09
C ILE A 204 33.95 2.09 21.41
N ILE A 205 33.62 3.38 21.37
CA ILE A 205 34.48 4.40 20.74
C ILE A 205 35.81 4.54 21.50
N THR A 206 35.76 4.63 22.82
CA THR A 206 36.96 4.81 23.67
C THR A 206 37.85 3.58 23.76
N LYS A 207 37.31 2.36 23.59
CA LYS A 207 38.06 1.09 23.61
C LYS A 207 38.15 0.42 22.24
N SER A 208 37.99 1.19 21.16
CA SER A 208 38.04 0.69 19.78
C SER A 208 39.35 0.02 19.39
N SER A 209 40.46 0.31 20.08
CA SER A 209 41.78 -0.33 19.87
C SER A 209 41.98 -1.65 20.63
N ASP A 210 41.11 -1.98 21.58
CA ASP A 210 41.13 -3.24 22.34
C ASP A 210 40.05 -4.15 21.75
N GLU A 211 40.44 -5.02 20.81
CA GLU A 211 39.51 -5.82 20.03
C GLU A 211 38.57 -6.66 20.91
N GLY A 212 39.10 -7.27 21.97
CA GLY A 212 38.29 -8.08 22.91
C GLY A 212 37.19 -7.26 23.58
N LYS A 213 37.53 -6.08 24.11
CA LYS A 213 36.54 -5.21 24.76
C LYS A 213 35.58 -4.57 23.78
N CYS A 214 36.05 -4.16 22.60
CA CYS A 214 35.17 -3.55 21.62
C CYS A 214 34.09 -4.53 21.17
N SER A 215 34.46 -5.77 20.85
CA SER A 215 33.50 -6.78 20.41
C SER A 215 32.53 -7.17 21.53
N GLU A 216 32.99 -7.25 22.78
CA GLU A 216 32.11 -7.45 23.95
C GLU A 216 31.07 -6.32 24.09
N TYR A 217 31.51 -5.06 24.06
CA TYR A 217 30.61 -3.91 24.20
C TYR A 217 29.67 -3.76 23.02
N SER A 218 30.14 -4.05 21.80
CA SER A 218 29.32 -4.05 20.59
C SER A 218 28.22 -5.12 20.67
N GLY A 219 28.55 -6.32 21.17
CA GLY A 219 27.56 -7.36 21.42
C GLY A 219 26.49 -6.95 22.44
N LYS A 220 26.88 -6.26 23.51
CA LYS A 220 25.94 -5.71 24.51
C LYS A 220 25.08 -4.60 23.94
N PHE A 221 25.67 -3.70 23.12
CA PHE A 221 24.95 -2.63 22.44
C PHE A 221 23.87 -3.17 21.51
N ILE A 222 24.20 -4.14 20.64
CA ILE A 222 23.22 -4.73 19.70
C ILE A 222 22.05 -5.39 20.43
N LYS A 223 22.31 -6.15 21.50
CA LYS A 223 21.25 -6.75 22.33
C LYS A 223 20.32 -5.70 22.95
N LEU A 224 20.87 -4.55 23.36
CA LEU A 224 20.07 -3.44 23.88
C LEU A 224 19.24 -2.77 22.79
N VAL A 225 19.76 -2.67 21.56
CA VAL A 225 19.00 -2.15 20.42
C VAL A 225 17.82 -3.08 20.10
N GLU A 226 18.04 -4.39 20.04
CA GLU A 226 16.98 -5.38 19.84
C GLU A 226 15.90 -5.27 20.92
N LYS A 227 16.31 -5.21 22.19
CA LYS A 227 15.38 -5.00 23.31
C LYS A 227 14.60 -3.69 23.16
N GLY A 228 15.27 -2.61 22.78
CA GLY A 228 14.65 -1.31 22.54
C GLY A 228 13.61 -1.37 21.41
N ILE A 229 13.93 -2.03 20.30
CA ILE A 229 13.02 -2.24 19.17
C ILE A 229 11.75 -2.97 19.64
N GLN A 230 11.90 -4.07 20.38
CA GLN A 230 10.76 -4.82 20.90
C GLN A 230 9.90 -3.96 21.85
N GLN A 231 10.54 -3.18 22.73
CA GLN A 231 9.82 -2.29 23.63
C GLN A 231 9.06 -1.21 22.87
N CYS A 232 9.65 -0.59 21.84
CA CYS A 232 8.94 0.37 20.99
C CYS A 232 7.67 -0.21 20.34
N TYR A 233 7.66 -1.51 20.02
CA TYR A 233 6.50 -2.15 19.42
C TYR A 233 5.37 -2.36 20.42
N VAL A 234 5.71 -2.57 21.69
CA VAL A 234 4.74 -2.69 22.80
C VAL A 234 4.19 -1.32 23.18
N THR A 235 5.08 -0.36 23.46
CA THR A 235 4.70 0.96 23.97
C THR A 235 4.17 1.89 22.87
N LYS A 236 4.48 1.58 21.60
CA LYS A 236 4.22 2.44 20.43
C LYS A 236 4.80 3.85 20.59
N ASN A 237 5.82 4.02 21.43
CA ASN A 237 6.43 5.31 21.68
C ASN A 237 7.36 5.73 20.53
N LYS A 238 6.83 6.59 19.65
CA LYS A 238 7.56 7.10 18.49
C LYS A 238 8.81 7.91 18.86
N ASN A 239 8.79 8.66 19.96
CA ASN A 239 9.92 9.49 20.37
C ASN A 239 11.10 8.63 20.86
N PHE A 240 10.81 7.62 21.67
CA PHE A 240 11.80 6.61 22.06
C PHE A 240 12.38 5.92 20.82
N TYR A 241 11.54 5.50 19.89
CA TYR A 241 11.98 4.84 18.66
C TYR A 241 12.88 5.73 17.81
N ILE A 242 12.57 7.01 17.66
CA ILE A 242 13.41 7.96 16.92
C ILE A 242 14.80 8.09 17.55
N GLU A 243 14.91 8.25 18.87
CA GLU A 243 16.23 8.35 19.51
C GLU A 243 17.00 7.03 19.48
N LEU A 244 16.31 5.89 19.60
CA LEU A 244 16.88 4.56 19.40
C LEU A 244 17.51 4.43 17.99
N LEU A 245 16.78 4.85 16.95
CA LEU A 245 17.29 4.85 15.57
C LEU A 245 18.45 5.83 15.37
N ARG A 246 18.45 6.97 16.07
CA ARG A 246 19.56 7.94 16.02
C ARG A 246 20.84 7.37 16.60
N ILE A 247 20.80 6.76 17.79
CA ILE A 247 22.00 6.15 18.39
C ILE A 247 22.47 4.94 17.57
N TRP A 248 21.54 4.16 17.02
CA TRP A 248 21.86 3.08 16.07
C TRP A 248 22.57 3.60 14.81
N SER A 249 22.10 4.71 14.25
CA SER A 249 22.71 5.37 13.08
C SER A 249 24.14 5.85 13.36
N ARG A 250 24.38 6.42 14.56
CA ARG A 250 25.72 6.81 15.00
C ARG A 250 26.65 5.61 15.09
N TYR A 251 26.20 4.52 15.71
CA TYR A 251 26.96 3.27 15.78
C TYR A 251 27.35 2.74 14.40
N ASN A 252 26.42 2.66 13.46
CA ASN A 252 26.73 2.21 12.09
C ASN A 252 27.72 3.13 11.37
N THR A 253 27.62 4.45 11.60
CA THR A 253 28.56 5.40 10.99
C THR A 253 29.99 5.20 11.51
N GLU A 254 30.14 4.86 12.78
CA GLU A 254 31.45 4.56 13.38
C GLU A 254 31.98 3.20 12.93
N LYS A 255 31.08 2.21 12.81
CA LYS A 255 31.37 0.86 12.29
C LYS A 255 32.05 0.88 10.92
N ASP A 256 31.68 1.83 10.06
CA ASP A 256 32.20 1.90 8.69
C ASP A 256 33.60 2.54 8.59
N LYS A 257 34.19 3.02 9.70
CA LYS A 257 35.54 3.62 9.69
C LYS A 257 36.62 2.55 9.63
N GLN A 258 37.74 2.86 8.94
CA GLN A 258 38.80 1.92 8.50
C GLN A 258 39.58 1.17 9.62
N LYS A 259 39.16 1.27 10.89
CA LYS A 259 39.77 0.61 12.07
C LYS A 259 38.75 0.30 13.17
N PHE A 260 37.49 0.05 12.83
CA PHE A 260 36.46 -0.26 13.82
C PHE A 260 36.30 -1.77 13.99
N CYS A 261 36.73 -2.29 15.15
CA CYS A 261 36.36 -3.55 15.79
C CYS A 261 36.14 -4.77 14.87
N ASN A 262 37.02 -5.77 14.99
CA ASN A 262 36.92 -7.01 14.22
C ASN A 262 35.78 -7.90 14.75
N ASN A 263 35.02 -8.53 13.85
CA ASN A 263 33.92 -9.46 14.13
C ASN A 263 32.74 -8.85 14.91
N LEU A 264 31.85 -8.17 14.18
CA LEU A 264 30.64 -7.59 14.74
C LEU A 264 29.43 -8.50 14.53
N PRO A 265 28.49 -8.58 15.49
CA PRO A 265 27.22 -9.26 15.28
C PRO A 265 26.42 -8.64 14.13
N GLU A 266 25.50 -9.43 13.57
CA GLU A 266 24.59 -8.94 12.53
C GLU A 266 23.72 -7.79 13.06
N PRO A 267 23.45 -6.78 12.22
CA PRO A 267 22.57 -5.68 12.60
C PRO A 267 21.13 -6.19 12.80
N PRO A 268 20.39 -5.66 13.79
CA PRO A 268 18.99 -6.00 13.95
C PRO A 268 18.17 -5.50 12.77
N LYS A 269 17.10 -6.22 12.45
CA LYS A 269 16.12 -5.80 11.44
C LYS A 269 15.33 -4.59 11.96
N ILE A 270 15.26 -3.54 11.15
CA ILE A 270 14.56 -2.29 11.49
C ILE A 270 13.40 -2.09 10.51
N GLU A 271 12.19 -1.94 11.06
CA GLU A 271 10.94 -1.74 10.32
C GLU A 271 10.20 -0.50 10.86
N THR A 272 9.56 0.26 9.98
CA THR A 272 8.68 1.39 10.36
C THR A 272 7.44 0.91 11.11
N PHE A 273 6.83 1.78 11.94
CA PHE A 273 5.50 1.50 12.51
C PHE A 273 4.46 1.16 11.45
N HIS A 274 4.47 1.85 10.31
CA HIS A 274 3.57 1.54 9.20
C HIS A 274 3.77 0.13 8.63
N GLN A 275 5.02 -0.31 8.47
CA GLN A 275 5.32 -1.68 8.02
C GLN A 275 4.84 -2.74 9.02
N ILE A 276 4.98 -2.47 10.32
CA ILE A 276 4.55 -3.37 11.39
C ILE A 276 3.04 -3.45 11.45
N GLU A 277 2.34 -2.31 11.39
CA GLU A 277 0.87 -2.26 11.34
C GLU A 277 0.35 -3.01 10.12
N LYS A 278 0.97 -2.81 8.96
CA LYS A 278 0.65 -3.54 7.74
C LYS A 278 0.89 -5.04 7.89
N ALA A 279 2.00 -5.46 8.51
CA ALA A 279 2.30 -6.88 8.75
C ALA A 279 1.33 -7.53 9.75
N ALA A 280 0.94 -6.81 10.80
CA ALA A 280 -0.07 -7.24 11.76
C ALA A 280 -1.44 -7.41 11.09
N SER A 281 -1.89 -6.39 10.33
CA SER A 281 -3.12 -6.44 9.55
C SER A 281 -3.12 -7.59 8.54
N LEU A 282 -1.99 -7.81 7.85
CA LEU A 282 -1.84 -8.94 6.93
C LEU A 282 -1.97 -10.29 7.67
N THR A 283 -1.39 -10.41 8.86
CA THR A 283 -1.45 -11.63 9.67
C THR A 283 -2.87 -11.92 10.14
N GLU A 284 -3.60 -10.91 10.60
CA GLU A 284 -5.02 -11.03 10.95
C GLU A 284 -5.85 -11.42 9.72
N THR A 285 -5.61 -10.79 8.58
CA THR A 285 -6.29 -11.11 7.32
C THR A 285 -6.05 -12.56 6.90
N ARG A 286 -4.83 -13.09 7.05
CA ARG A 286 -4.51 -14.50 6.76
C ARG A 286 -5.35 -15.46 7.59
N VAL A 287 -5.61 -15.15 8.86
CA VAL A 287 -6.48 -15.98 9.71
C VAL A 287 -7.89 -16.01 9.14
N SER A 288 -8.46 -14.85 8.81
CA SER A 288 -9.79 -14.75 8.19
C SER A 288 -9.87 -15.45 6.84
N CYS A 289 -8.82 -15.33 6.01
CA CYS A 289 -8.74 -15.92 4.67
C CYS A 289 -8.81 -17.45 4.66
N LYS A 290 -8.38 -18.14 5.73
CA LYS A 290 -8.46 -19.61 5.82
C LYS A 290 -9.87 -20.15 5.56
N LYS A 291 -10.92 -19.39 5.94
CA LYS A 291 -12.33 -19.74 5.71
C LYS A 291 -12.73 -19.73 4.23
N TYR A 292 -12.12 -18.86 3.43
CA TYR A 292 -12.55 -18.54 2.07
C TYR A 292 -11.69 -19.23 1.00
N THR A 293 -10.46 -19.63 1.34
CA THR A 293 -9.54 -20.28 0.39
C THR A 293 -9.78 -21.78 0.24
N SER A 294 -10.53 -22.42 1.14
CA SER A 294 -10.80 -23.87 1.13
C SER A 294 -12.10 -24.26 0.42
N LYS A 295 -12.90 -23.31 -0.07
CA LYS A 295 -14.17 -23.58 -0.73
C LYS A 295 -13.97 -23.65 -2.25
N SER A 296 -14.44 -24.72 -2.89
CA SER A 296 -14.56 -24.76 -4.35
C SER A 296 -15.68 -23.82 -4.80
N LEU A 297 -15.48 -23.13 -5.92
CA LEU A 297 -16.50 -22.27 -6.51
C LEU A 297 -17.65 -23.07 -7.16
N ASP A 298 -17.51 -24.39 -7.31
CA ASP A 298 -18.51 -25.29 -7.89
C ASP A 298 -19.87 -25.27 -7.14
N THR A 299 -19.91 -24.73 -5.92
CA THR A 299 -21.16 -24.54 -5.16
C THR A 299 -21.96 -23.30 -5.57
N LEU A 300 -21.40 -22.37 -6.35
CA LEU A 300 -22.15 -21.26 -6.95
C LEU A 300 -22.80 -21.76 -8.25
N GLN A 301 -23.97 -22.39 -8.11
CA GLN A 301 -24.71 -22.97 -9.24
C GLN A 301 -24.89 -21.97 -10.40
N HIS A 302 -24.50 -22.39 -11.60
CA HIS A 302 -24.99 -21.84 -12.87
C HIS A 302 -26.49 -22.04 -12.91
N ARG A 303 -27.27 -21.06 -12.43
CA ARG A 303 -28.72 -21.25 -12.27
C ARG A 303 -29.56 -20.67 -13.39
N ASN A 304 -29.02 -19.86 -14.30
CA ASN A 304 -29.78 -19.27 -15.40
C ASN A 304 -28.85 -18.77 -16.52
N GLN A 305 -28.32 -19.66 -17.36
CA GLN A 305 -27.71 -19.23 -18.61
C GLN A 305 -28.62 -19.60 -19.77
N GLU A 306 -29.11 -18.59 -20.48
CA GLU A 306 -29.78 -18.79 -21.77
C GLU A 306 -28.84 -19.60 -22.68
N HIS A 307 -29.36 -20.68 -23.28
CA HIS A 307 -28.58 -21.61 -24.13
C HIS A 307 -27.45 -22.39 -23.43
N GLU A 308 -27.50 -22.61 -22.11
CA GLU A 308 -26.46 -23.32 -21.34
C GLU A 308 -26.09 -24.69 -21.93
N ASP A 309 -27.09 -25.50 -22.31
CA ASP A 309 -26.89 -26.85 -22.85
C ASP A 309 -26.11 -26.86 -24.17
N VAL A 310 -26.27 -25.79 -24.95
CA VAL A 310 -25.55 -25.55 -26.20
C VAL A 310 -24.13 -25.07 -25.91
N LEU A 311 -23.99 -24.08 -25.03
CA LEU A 311 -22.69 -23.46 -24.71
C LEU A 311 -21.72 -24.45 -24.06
N LYS A 312 -22.21 -25.39 -23.24
CA LYS A 312 -21.42 -26.49 -22.64
C LYS A 312 -20.69 -27.36 -23.64
N GLN A 313 -21.20 -27.46 -24.87
CA GLN A 313 -20.60 -28.29 -25.91
C GLN A 313 -19.52 -27.53 -26.72
N LEU A 314 -19.35 -26.23 -26.49
CA LEU A 314 -18.49 -25.36 -27.27
C LEU A 314 -17.13 -25.11 -26.61
N SER A 315 -16.14 -24.72 -27.42
CA SER A 315 -14.73 -24.54 -27.00
C SER A 315 -14.53 -23.48 -25.91
N ALA A 316 -15.33 -22.42 -25.89
CA ALA A 316 -15.25 -21.39 -24.85
C ALA A 316 -15.54 -21.95 -23.45
N HIS A 317 -16.44 -22.94 -23.32
CA HIS A 317 -16.80 -23.52 -22.03
C HIS A 317 -15.63 -24.24 -21.36
N GLU A 318 -14.84 -24.99 -22.14
CA GLU A 318 -13.64 -25.69 -21.65
C GLU A 318 -12.62 -24.72 -21.02
N ILE A 319 -12.56 -23.48 -21.51
CA ILE A 319 -11.69 -22.43 -20.99
C ILE A 319 -12.21 -21.90 -19.65
N TYR A 320 -13.52 -21.66 -19.54
CA TYR A 320 -14.14 -21.24 -18.28
C TYR A 320 -14.03 -22.32 -17.19
N ASP A 321 -14.11 -23.61 -17.56
CA ASP A 321 -13.88 -24.72 -16.63
C ASP A 321 -12.48 -24.71 -16.02
N LYS A 322 -11.46 -24.33 -16.80
CA LYS A 322 -10.09 -24.16 -16.28
C LYS A 322 -10.04 -23.06 -15.21
N LEU A 323 -10.72 -21.93 -15.45
CA LEU A 323 -10.81 -20.82 -14.49
C LEU A 323 -11.62 -21.16 -13.24
N ASN A 324 -12.66 -21.99 -13.36
CA ASN A 324 -13.48 -22.47 -12.24
C ASN A 324 -12.69 -23.39 -11.28
N LYS A 325 -11.77 -24.19 -11.82
CA LYS A 325 -10.96 -25.16 -11.05
C LYS A 325 -9.80 -24.53 -10.28
N VAL A 326 -9.50 -23.25 -10.50
CA VAL A 326 -8.40 -22.57 -9.81
C VAL A 326 -8.73 -22.41 -8.33
N THR A 327 -7.80 -22.83 -7.49
CA THR A 327 -7.83 -22.61 -6.04
C THR A 327 -6.93 -21.44 -5.66
N SER A 328 -7.21 -20.85 -4.50
CA SER A 328 -6.39 -19.76 -3.95
C SER A 328 -5.68 -20.22 -2.69
N ASP A 329 -4.46 -19.73 -2.49
CA ASP A 329 -3.78 -19.85 -1.20
C ASP A 329 -4.09 -18.67 -0.27
N VAL A 330 -3.79 -18.86 1.02
CA VAL A 330 -4.05 -17.88 2.08
C VAL A 330 -3.26 -16.58 1.89
N ASN A 331 -2.06 -16.62 1.31
CA ASN A 331 -1.27 -15.41 1.09
C ASN A 331 -1.83 -14.57 -0.05
N THR A 332 -2.25 -15.21 -1.16
CA THR A 332 -2.92 -14.50 -2.26
C THR A 332 -4.19 -13.82 -1.78
N CYS A 333 -5.03 -14.53 -1.01
CA CYS A 333 -6.20 -13.95 -0.37
C CYS A 333 -5.84 -12.76 0.53
N ALA A 334 -4.92 -12.94 1.48
CA ALA A 334 -4.60 -11.90 2.45
C ALA A 334 -4.01 -10.64 1.81
N LYS A 335 -3.25 -10.81 0.73
CA LYS A 335 -2.57 -9.72 0.05
C LYS A 335 -3.50 -8.86 -0.80
N TYR A 336 -4.45 -9.47 -1.52
CA TYR A 336 -5.29 -8.74 -2.49
C TYR A 336 -6.73 -8.55 -2.04
N CYS A 337 -7.23 -9.39 -1.14
CA CYS A 337 -8.65 -9.41 -0.74
C CYS A 337 -8.91 -8.82 0.66
N ALA A 338 -7.92 -8.23 1.33
CA ALA A 338 -8.07 -7.72 2.70
C ALA A 338 -9.31 -6.82 2.88
N ASN A 339 -9.53 -5.87 1.97
CA ASN A 339 -10.64 -4.92 2.05
C ASN A 339 -12.01 -5.60 1.97
N ILE A 340 -12.14 -6.66 1.16
CA ILE A 340 -13.41 -7.38 1.04
C ILE A 340 -13.61 -8.37 2.18
N ILE A 341 -12.55 -9.02 2.65
CA ILE A 341 -12.59 -9.98 3.76
C ILE A 341 -13.06 -9.29 5.05
N HIS A 342 -12.54 -8.09 5.32
CA HIS A 342 -12.88 -7.29 6.49
C HIS A 342 -14.10 -6.39 6.32
N SER A 343 -14.72 -6.37 5.14
CA SER A 343 -15.94 -5.59 4.91
C SER A 343 -17.08 -6.08 5.82
N THR A 344 -17.83 -5.13 6.37
CA THR A 344 -19.02 -5.35 7.20
C THR A 344 -20.24 -5.78 6.39
N GLU A 345 -20.21 -5.61 5.06
CA GLU A 345 -21.26 -6.07 4.16
C GLU A 345 -21.26 -7.61 4.06
N LYS A 346 -22.44 -8.21 4.25
CA LYS A 346 -22.64 -9.66 4.37
C LYS A 346 -22.83 -10.35 3.01
N ILE A 347 -21.95 -10.10 2.04
CA ILE A 347 -21.97 -10.87 0.79
C ILE A 347 -20.84 -11.88 0.83
N GLU A 348 -21.10 -13.00 1.53
CA GLU A 348 -20.18 -14.13 1.69
C GLU A 348 -19.64 -14.61 0.32
N ASP A 349 -20.45 -14.53 -0.73
CA ASP A 349 -20.06 -14.96 -2.08
C ASP A 349 -18.97 -14.09 -2.69
N PHE A 350 -18.96 -12.78 -2.45
CA PHE A 350 -17.84 -11.94 -2.89
C PHE A 350 -16.55 -12.23 -2.11
N LYS A 351 -16.67 -12.57 -0.82
CA LYS A 351 -15.53 -13.02 -0.01
C LYS A 351 -14.97 -14.36 -0.50
N ASN A 352 -15.82 -15.23 -1.04
CA ASN A 352 -15.42 -16.49 -1.70
C ASN A 352 -14.81 -16.22 -3.10
N LEU A 353 -15.39 -15.30 -3.87
CA LEU A 353 -14.98 -15.01 -5.26
C LEU A 353 -13.60 -14.32 -5.33
N CYS A 354 -13.36 -13.31 -4.48
CA CYS A 354 -12.14 -12.51 -4.53
C CYS A 354 -10.83 -13.32 -4.56
N PRO A 355 -10.58 -14.28 -3.64
CA PRO A 355 -9.32 -15.02 -3.63
C PRO A 355 -9.10 -15.83 -4.91
N ILE A 356 -10.17 -16.40 -5.47
CA ILE A 356 -10.12 -17.19 -6.70
C ILE A 356 -9.89 -16.27 -7.91
N LEU A 357 -10.58 -15.14 -7.98
CA LEU A 357 -10.33 -14.12 -9.00
C LEU A 357 -8.88 -13.61 -8.97
N ALA A 358 -8.35 -13.30 -7.78
CA ALA A 358 -6.97 -12.85 -7.62
C ALA A 358 -5.98 -13.95 -8.07
N SER A 359 -6.26 -15.21 -7.75
CA SER A 359 -5.43 -16.35 -8.18
C SER A 359 -5.50 -16.58 -9.69
N ASN A 360 -6.68 -16.45 -10.29
CA ASN A 360 -6.87 -16.49 -11.74
C ASN A 360 -6.06 -15.39 -12.43
N ILE A 361 -6.06 -14.15 -11.90
CA ILE A 361 -5.19 -13.06 -12.42
C ILE A 361 -3.71 -13.44 -12.29
N LYS A 362 -3.28 -13.95 -11.13
CA LYS A 362 -1.87 -14.26 -10.88
C LYS A 362 -1.33 -15.39 -11.75
N ASN A 363 -2.18 -16.37 -12.07
CA ASN A 363 -1.77 -17.60 -12.76
C ASN A 363 -2.34 -17.71 -14.18
N LEU A 364 -2.94 -16.65 -14.72
CA LEU A 364 -3.71 -16.67 -15.96
C LEU A 364 -2.93 -17.28 -17.14
N SER A 365 -1.66 -16.91 -17.29
CA SER A 365 -0.81 -17.39 -18.38
C SER A 365 -0.55 -18.89 -18.33
N GLU A 366 -0.46 -19.48 -17.14
CA GLU A 366 -0.28 -20.92 -16.95
C GLU A 366 -1.62 -21.65 -17.06
N THR A 367 -2.66 -21.14 -16.38
CA THR A 367 -4.01 -21.72 -16.41
C THR A 367 -4.56 -21.80 -17.83
N LEU A 368 -4.31 -20.77 -18.65
CA LEU A 368 -4.76 -20.67 -20.04
C LEU A 368 -3.60 -20.69 -21.04
N LYS A 369 -2.60 -21.55 -20.80
CA LYS A 369 -1.43 -21.68 -21.69
C LYS A 369 -1.77 -22.07 -23.13
N ASP A 370 -2.83 -22.86 -23.31
CA ASP A 370 -3.32 -23.32 -24.61
C ASP A 370 -4.02 -22.21 -25.42
N THR A 371 -4.36 -21.08 -24.76
CA THR A 371 -4.92 -19.90 -25.43
C THR A 371 -3.76 -19.04 -25.91
N ASN A 372 -3.57 -18.95 -27.24
CA ASN A 372 -2.36 -18.41 -27.85
C ASN A 372 -2.11 -16.91 -27.57
N LEU A 373 -3.14 -16.08 -27.51
CA LEU A 373 -3.00 -14.63 -27.37
C LEU A 373 -3.22 -14.18 -25.92
N PRO A 374 -2.29 -13.40 -25.33
CA PRO A 374 -2.48 -12.81 -23.99
C PRO A 374 -3.79 -12.01 -23.89
N TYR A 375 -4.15 -11.29 -24.96
CA TYR A 375 -5.40 -10.55 -25.06
C TYR A 375 -6.63 -11.44 -24.85
N ASP A 376 -6.67 -12.60 -25.52
CA ASP A 376 -7.77 -13.56 -25.41
C ASP A 376 -7.90 -14.12 -24.00
N ARG A 377 -6.78 -14.42 -23.34
CA ARG A 377 -6.80 -14.87 -21.94
C ARG A 377 -7.48 -13.82 -21.05
N CYS A 378 -7.19 -12.55 -21.27
CA CYS A 378 -7.80 -11.45 -20.52
C CYS A 378 -9.29 -11.28 -20.82
N THR A 379 -9.75 -11.46 -22.07
CA THR A 379 -11.19 -11.37 -22.39
C THR A 379 -11.96 -12.53 -21.75
N TYR A 380 -11.43 -13.76 -21.80
CA TYR A 380 -11.99 -14.90 -21.07
C TYR A 380 -12.07 -14.64 -19.57
N LEU A 381 -11.01 -14.16 -18.94
CA LEU A 381 -11.01 -13.84 -17.51
C LEU A 381 -12.04 -12.75 -17.17
N THR A 382 -12.18 -11.73 -18.03
CA THR A 382 -13.14 -10.63 -17.84
C THR A 382 -14.57 -11.16 -17.83
N TYR A 383 -14.97 -11.90 -18.86
CA TYR A 383 -16.33 -12.42 -18.97
C TYR A 383 -16.65 -13.54 -17.97
N TRP A 384 -15.65 -14.33 -17.59
CA TRP A 384 -15.75 -15.24 -16.45
C TRP A 384 -16.07 -14.48 -15.16
N ALA A 385 -15.32 -13.40 -14.87
CA ALA A 385 -15.54 -12.62 -13.66
C ALA A 385 -16.91 -11.93 -13.67
N TYR A 386 -17.34 -11.38 -14.80
CA TYR A 386 -18.67 -10.78 -14.95
C TYR A 386 -19.78 -11.79 -14.71
N GLU A 387 -19.70 -12.99 -15.28
CA GLU A 387 -20.66 -14.07 -15.06
C GLU A 387 -20.74 -14.45 -13.57
N LYS A 388 -19.59 -14.61 -12.89
CA LYS A 388 -19.60 -14.92 -11.44
C LYS A 388 -20.25 -13.82 -10.62
N ILE A 389 -20.05 -12.55 -10.98
CA ILE A 389 -20.68 -11.42 -10.29
C ILE A 389 -22.19 -11.36 -10.56
N ILE A 390 -22.61 -11.55 -11.81
CA ILE A 390 -24.03 -11.61 -12.21
C ILE A 390 -24.78 -12.66 -11.37
N ASN A 391 -24.21 -13.87 -11.27
CA ASN A 391 -24.84 -14.97 -10.53
C ASN A 391 -25.02 -14.67 -9.03
N ILE A 392 -24.16 -13.85 -8.45
CA ILE A 392 -24.29 -13.41 -7.05
C ILE A 392 -25.53 -12.49 -6.91
N PHE A 393 -25.72 -11.53 -7.83
CA PHE A 393 -26.85 -10.60 -7.78
C PHE A 393 -28.20 -11.20 -8.19
N ASP A 394 -28.21 -12.11 -9.18
CA ASP A 394 -29.44 -12.70 -9.73
C ASP A 394 -30.14 -13.66 -8.74
N SER A 395 -29.46 -14.09 -7.68
CA SER A 395 -29.98 -15.13 -6.78
C SER A 395 -30.93 -14.65 -5.68
N ASN A 396 -30.93 -13.36 -5.26
CA ASN A 396 -31.78 -12.88 -4.15
C ASN A 396 -31.93 -11.34 -3.91
N THR A 397 -31.49 -10.40 -4.75
CA THR A 397 -31.48 -8.96 -4.36
C THR A 397 -31.91 -7.94 -5.41
N ARG A 398 -32.91 -7.10 -5.07
CA ARG A 398 -33.31 -5.86 -5.76
C ARG A 398 -32.41 -4.65 -5.45
N HIS A 399 -31.11 -4.83 -5.24
CA HIS A 399 -30.22 -3.71 -4.90
C HIS A 399 -28.93 -3.74 -5.73
N VAL A 400 -29.01 -3.11 -6.90
CA VAL A 400 -27.92 -2.83 -7.86
C VAL A 400 -26.91 -1.79 -7.30
N HIS A 401 -26.76 -1.68 -5.98
CA HIS A 401 -26.02 -0.57 -5.34
C HIS A 401 -25.06 -0.96 -4.21
N ASP A 402 -24.61 -2.21 -4.11
CA ASP A 402 -23.43 -2.56 -3.28
C ASP A 402 -22.13 -2.11 -3.95
N LYS A 403 -22.04 -0.80 -4.18
CA LYS A 403 -20.86 -0.10 -4.73
C LYS A 403 -19.62 -0.43 -3.90
N SER A 404 -19.75 -0.68 -2.59
CA SER A 404 -18.61 -0.89 -1.72
C SER A 404 -17.94 -2.27 -1.96
N ALA A 405 -18.71 -3.36 -2.02
CA ALA A 405 -18.19 -4.69 -2.36
C ALA A 405 -17.57 -4.73 -3.77
N ILE A 406 -18.24 -4.12 -4.75
CA ILE A 406 -17.72 -4.00 -6.13
C ILE A 406 -16.43 -3.15 -6.17
N ASN A 407 -16.38 -2.04 -5.43
CA ASN A 407 -15.17 -1.23 -5.31
C ASN A 407 -14.02 -2.02 -4.66
N ALA A 408 -14.30 -2.81 -3.62
CA ALA A 408 -13.30 -3.66 -2.98
C ALA A 408 -12.78 -4.75 -3.95
N LEU A 409 -13.64 -5.36 -4.77
CA LEU A 409 -13.23 -6.27 -5.83
C LEU A 409 -12.39 -5.58 -6.91
N ASN A 410 -12.79 -4.38 -7.36
CA ASN A 410 -12.00 -3.59 -8.31
C ASN A 410 -10.60 -3.28 -7.76
N GLN A 411 -10.49 -2.96 -6.47
CA GLN A 411 -9.20 -2.78 -5.81
C GLN A 411 -8.37 -4.07 -5.79
N ALA A 412 -8.98 -5.23 -5.51
CA ALA A 412 -8.30 -6.52 -5.57
C ALA A 412 -7.77 -6.82 -6.97
N VAL A 413 -8.58 -6.60 -8.01
CA VAL A 413 -8.18 -6.76 -9.43
C VAL A 413 -7.01 -5.83 -9.78
N PHE A 414 -7.09 -4.56 -9.37
CA PHE A 414 -6.03 -3.59 -9.60
C PHE A 414 -4.72 -4.00 -8.91
N MET A 415 -4.77 -4.37 -7.63
CA MET A 415 -3.59 -4.78 -6.88
C MET A 415 -2.95 -6.04 -7.47
N ALA A 416 -3.75 -7.05 -7.81
CA ALA A 416 -3.24 -8.28 -8.43
C ALA A 416 -2.58 -8.02 -9.79
N ASN A 417 -3.15 -7.13 -10.61
CA ASN A 417 -2.58 -6.72 -11.90
C ASN A 417 -1.33 -5.83 -11.77
N SER A 418 -1.20 -5.07 -10.67
CA SER A 418 -0.11 -4.08 -10.51
C SER A 418 1.30 -4.70 -10.52
N GLU A 419 1.40 -5.99 -10.22
CA GLU A 419 2.67 -6.74 -10.16
C GLU A 419 3.20 -7.20 -11.51
N PHE A 420 2.38 -7.07 -12.57
CA PHE A 420 2.75 -7.47 -13.92
C PHE A 420 3.26 -6.26 -14.73
N PRO A 421 4.13 -6.48 -15.73
CA PRO A 421 4.45 -5.43 -16.69
C PRO A 421 3.21 -5.07 -17.52
N ALA A 422 3.15 -3.85 -18.05
CA ALA A 422 1.94 -3.30 -18.70
C ALA A 422 1.32 -4.21 -19.77
N LYS A 423 2.16 -4.91 -20.56
CA LYS A 423 1.74 -5.83 -21.62
C LYS A 423 1.01 -7.10 -21.15
N ASP A 424 1.23 -7.51 -19.90
CA ASP A 424 0.69 -8.75 -19.33
C ASP A 424 -0.48 -8.47 -18.37
N LYS A 425 -0.88 -7.19 -18.21
CA LYS A 425 -2.01 -6.79 -17.37
C LYS A 425 -3.33 -7.04 -18.08
N CYS A 426 -4.28 -7.64 -17.38
CA CYS A 426 -5.67 -7.69 -17.80
C CYS A 426 -6.42 -6.47 -17.24
N LEU A 427 -6.62 -5.46 -18.09
CA LEU A 427 -7.29 -4.22 -17.73
C LEU A 427 -8.82 -4.35 -17.90
N PHE A 428 -9.49 -4.71 -16.81
CA PHE A 428 -10.94 -4.70 -16.69
C PHE A 428 -11.38 -4.19 -15.32
N SER A 429 -12.61 -3.69 -15.26
CA SER A 429 -13.24 -3.18 -14.05
C SER A 429 -14.71 -3.56 -14.06
N PHE A 430 -15.29 -3.67 -12.87
CA PHE A 430 -16.69 -3.97 -12.65
C PHE A 430 -17.52 -2.68 -12.70
N THR A 431 -17.39 -1.94 -13.80
CA THR A 431 -18.09 -0.69 -14.09
C THR A 431 -18.95 -0.90 -15.33
N GLY A 432 -20.25 -1.13 -15.15
CA GLY A 432 -21.16 -1.43 -16.26
C GLY A 432 -22.49 -1.98 -15.76
N ASN A 433 -23.39 -2.25 -16.70
CA ASN A 433 -24.68 -2.88 -16.40
C ASN A 433 -24.54 -4.41 -16.51
N LEU A 434 -25.19 -5.14 -15.60
CA LEU A 434 -25.23 -6.61 -15.60
C LEU A 434 -25.85 -7.15 -16.91
N SER A 435 -26.83 -6.44 -17.50
CA SER A 435 -27.43 -6.83 -18.78
C SER A 435 -26.41 -6.75 -19.92
N ASP A 436 -25.67 -5.64 -20.00
CA ASP A 436 -24.66 -5.45 -21.05
C ASP A 436 -23.59 -6.56 -20.97
N TRP A 437 -23.14 -6.90 -19.75
CA TRP A 437 -22.17 -7.99 -19.56
C TRP A 437 -22.67 -9.36 -20.03
N LYS A 438 -23.98 -9.64 -19.94
CA LYS A 438 -24.58 -10.88 -20.48
C LYS A 438 -24.50 -10.90 -22.00
N ASP A 439 -24.93 -9.81 -22.64
CA ASP A 439 -24.94 -9.68 -24.09
C ASP A 439 -23.52 -9.69 -24.67
N GLU A 440 -22.59 -8.95 -24.07
CA GLU A 440 -21.17 -8.94 -24.43
C GLU A 440 -20.54 -10.33 -24.33
N LYS A 441 -20.83 -11.09 -23.26
CA LYS A 441 -20.32 -12.46 -23.10
C LYS A 441 -20.86 -13.38 -24.20
N LEU A 442 -22.15 -13.32 -24.52
CA LEU A 442 -22.75 -14.15 -25.58
C LEU A 442 -22.09 -13.89 -26.93
N LEU A 443 -21.86 -12.62 -27.27
CA LEU A 443 -21.15 -12.19 -28.47
C LEU A 443 -19.69 -12.65 -28.46
N HIS A 444 -18.96 -12.43 -27.37
CA HIS A 444 -17.59 -12.92 -27.21
C HIS A 444 -17.50 -14.44 -27.45
N ASP A 445 -18.36 -15.21 -26.78
CA ASP A 445 -18.38 -16.66 -26.87
C ASP A 445 -18.75 -17.12 -28.29
N TYR A 446 -19.67 -16.43 -28.97
CA TYR A 446 -20.00 -16.69 -30.37
C TYR A 446 -18.76 -16.59 -31.26
N PHE A 447 -18.02 -15.48 -31.20
CA PHE A 447 -16.82 -15.30 -32.04
C PHE A 447 -15.71 -16.30 -31.69
N LYS A 448 -15.62 -16.75 -30.44
CA LYS A 448 -14.68 -17.79 -30.01
C LYS A 448 -15.08 -19.19 -30.46
N ASN A 449 -16.37 -19.42 -30.71
CA ASN A 449 -16.91 -20.72 -31.10
C ASN A 449 -17.30 -20.80 -32.58
N TYR A 450 -17.21 -19.71 -33.33
CA TYR A 450 -17.66 -19.58 -34.71
C TYR A 450 -17.17 -20.74 -35.60
N ASP A 451 -15.86 -21.02 -35.60
CA ASP A 451 -15.28 -22.09 -36.41
C ASP A 451 -15.78 -23.49 -36.02
N LYS A 452 -16.06 -23.72 -34.73
CA LYS A 452 -16.58 -25.00 -34.24
C LYS A 452 -18.05 -25.19 -34.65
N ILE A 453 -18.85 -24.13 -34.53
CA ILE A 453 -20.27 -24.13 -34.94
C ILE A 453 -20.38 -24.31 -36.46
N GLY A 454 -19.57 -23.59 -37.24
CA GLY A 454 -19.57 -23.69 -38.71
C GLY A 454 -19.22 -25.09 -39.23
N LYS A 455 -18.37 -25.83 -38.52
CA LYS A 455 -18.05 -27.22 -38.87
C LYS A 455 -19.18 -28.20 -38.57
N CYS A 456 -20.17 -27.85 -37.74
CA CYS A 456 -21.29 -28.75 -37.43
C CYS A 456 -22.03 -29.20 -38.69
N GLY A 457 -22.29 -28.29 -39.65
CA GLY A 457 -22.98 -28.59 -40.90
C GLY A 457 -22.23 -29.53 -41.86
N THR A 458 -20.97 -29.87 -41.56
CA THR A 458 -20.12 -30.72 -42.44
C THR A 458 -20.02 -32.18 -42.00
N TYR A 459 -20.43 -32.52 -40.78
CA TYR A 459 -20.31 -33.88 -40.25
C TYR A 459 -21.63 -34.66 -40.35
N THR A 460 -21.58 -35.82 -41.00
CA THR A 460 -22.75 -36.68 -41.23
C THR A 460 -23.25 -37.45 -39.99
N ASN A 461 -22.64 -37.30 -38.81
CA ASN A 461 -22.88 -38.21 -37.66
C ASN A 461 -22.85 -37.59 -36.23
N GLY A 462 -22.98 -36.28 -36.02
CA GLY A 462 -22.83 -35.72 -34.66
C GLY A 462 -23.78 -34.58 -34.32
N THR A 463 -24.76 -34.84 -33.43
CA THR A 463 -25.71 -33.87 -32.81
C THR A 463 -26.57 -33.08 -33.82
N ASP A 464 -27.88 -33.00 -33.61
CA ASP A 464 -28.74 -32.17 -34.47
C ASP A 464 -28.26 -30.71 -34.37
N CYS A 465 -27.52 -30.22 -35.37
CA CYS A 465 -26.97 -28.85 -35.41
C CYS A 465 -28.08 -27.79 -35.28
N LYS A 466 -29.35 -28.20 -35.47
CA LYS A 466 -30.53 -27.39 -35.16
C LYS A 466 -30.59 -26.92 -33.70
N SER A 467 -29.94 -27.62 -32.78
CA SER A 467 -29.79 -27.19 -31.39
C SER A 467 -29.12 -25.81 -31.27
N TYR A 468 -28.30 -25.40 -32.25
CA TYR A 468 -27.69 -24.06 -32.29
C TYR A 468 -28.61 -22.96 -32.84
N CYS A 469 -29.76 -23.30 -33.44
CA CYS A 469 -30.58 -22.31 -34.15
C CYS A 469 -31.08 -21.19 -33.25
N ASP A 470 -31.61 -21.52 -32.07
CA ASP A 470 -32.14 -20.50 -31.16
C ASP A 470 -31.03 -19.60 -30.61
N TYR A 471 -29.87 -20.19 -30.31
CA TYR A 471 -28.67 -19.44 -29.94
C TYR A 471 -28.23 -18.48 -31.03
N LEU A 472 -28.13 -18.95 -32.28
CA LEU A 472 -27.69 -18.11 -33.40
C LEU A 472 -28.70 -17.01 -33.78
N LYS A 473 -30.01 -17.27 -33.63
CA LYS A 473 -31.04 -16.23 -33.76
C LYS A 473 -30.84 -15.13 -32.71
N ARG A 474 -30.61 -15.52 -31.44
CA ARG A 474 -30.30 -14.58 -30.36
C ARG A 474 -29.02 -13.78 -30.67
N ILE A 475 -27.97 -14.44 -31.16
CA ILE A 475 -26.75 -13.75 -31.60
C ILE A 475 -27.03 -12.78 -32.75
N SER A 476 -27.90 -13.11 -33.71
CA SER A 476 -28.24 -12.20 -34.81
C SER A 476 -28.86 -10.90 -34.30
N GLU A 477 -29.79 -10.99 -33.34
CA GLU A 477 -30.40 -9.81 -32.69
C GLU A 477 -29.35 -8.97 -31.95
N LEU A 478 -28.46 -9.63 -31.20
CA LEU A 478 -27.38 -8.97 -30.47
C LEU A 478 -26.37 -8.31 -31.41
N TYR A 479 -26.03 -8.98 -32.52
CA TYR A 479 -25.11 -8.44 -33.51
C TYR A 479 -25.67 -7.15 -34.10
N SER A 480 -26.93 -7.15 -34.54
CA SER A 480 -27.60 -5.97 -35.10
C SER A 480 -27.71 -4.82 -34.10
N SER A 481 -27.91 -5.10 -32.80
CA SER A 481 -28.01 -4.04 -31.79
C SER A 481 -26.66 -3.45 -31.37
N HIS A 482 -25.56 -4.20 -31.49
CA HIS A 482 -24.22 -3.75 -31.13
C HIS A 482 -23.41 -3.18 -32.30
N ILE A 483 -23.68 -3.57 -33.54
CA ILE A 483 -22.88 -3.17 -34.71
C ILE A 483 -22.73 -1.64 -34.82
N ASN A 484 -23.82 -0.90 -34.62
CA ASN A 484 -23.81 0.58 -34.71
C ASN A 484 -22.93 1.26 -33.67
N LYS A 485 -22.67 0.60 -32.54
CA LYS A 485 -21.81 1.12 -31.45
C LYS A 485 -20.38 0.61 -31.55
N CYS A 486 -20.20 -0.56 -32.16
CA CYS A 486 -18.94 -1.30 -32.13
C CYS A 486 -18.17 -1.29 -33.45
N CYS A 487 -18.80 -0.87 -34.55
CA CYS A 487 -18.19 -0.87 -35.87
C CYS A 487 -18.24 0.50 -36.53
N SER A 488 -17.12 0.86 -37.14
CA SER A 488 -17.04 1.99 -38.07
C SER A 488 -16.35 1.52 -39.34
N CYS A 489 -17.10 1.49 -40.43
CA CYS A 489 -16.65 0.96 -41.70
C CYS A 489 -16.50 2.09 -42.73
N TYR A 490 -15.60 1.89 -43.69
CA TYR A 490 -15.44 2.77 -44.85
C TYR A 490 -15.23 1.95 -46.12
N ILE A 491 -15.64 2.49 -47.26
CA ILE A 491 -15.48 1.85 -48.57
C ILE A 491 -14.49 2.68 -49.40
N TYR A 492 -13.26 2.16 -49.60
CA TYR A 492 -12.37 2.52 -50.73
C TYR A 492 -11.06 1.69 -50.70
N PRO A 493 -10.67 0.92 -51.75
CA PRO A 493 -11.47 0.32 -52.82
C PRO A 493 -12.24 -0.95 -52.38
N LYS A 494 -12.08 -1.38 -51.13
CA LYS A 494 -12.84 -2.46 -50.47
C LYS A 494 -13.37 -1.96 -49.13
N ARG A 495 -14.38 -2.62 -48.58
CA ARG A 495 -14.89 -2.32 -47.23
C ARG A 495 -13.82 -2.69 -46.20
N VAL A 496 -13.47 -1.74 -45.35
CA VAL A 496 -12.61 -1.95 -44.19
C VAL A 496 -13.34 -1.44 -42.97
N CYS A 497 -13.39 -2.25 -41.92
CA CYS A 497 -14.07 -1.91 -40.68
C CYS A 497 -13.09 -1.82 -39.52
N SER A 498 -13.30 -0.83 -38.65
CA SER A 498 -12.60 -0.65 -37.39
C SER A 498 -13.48 -1.14 -36.24
N GLU A 499 -12.89 -1.92 -35.35
CA GLU A 499 -13.54 -2.45 -34.14
C GLU A 499 -13.36 -1.47 -32.98
N LEU A 500 -14.45 -0.90 -32.49
CA LEU A 500 -14.49 -0.04 -31.31
C LEU A 500 -14.69 -0.84 -30.01
N CYS A 501 -15.18 -2.08 -30.13
CA CYS A 501 -15.42 -3.01 -29.03
C CYS A 501 -14.59 -4.31 -29.17
N PRO A 502 -13.26 -4.25 -29.37
CA PRO A 502 -12.44 -5.42 -29.72
C PRO A 502 -12.44 -6.54 -28.67
N LYS A 503 -12.94 -6.27 -27.44
CA LYS A 503 -13.03 -7.25 -26.35
C LYS A 503 -14.07 -8.35 -26.62
N TYR A 504 -15.13 -8.04 -27.36
CA TYR A 504 -16.25 -8.97 -27.55
C TYR A 504 -16.91 -8.90 -28.93
N PHE A 505 -16.59 -7.90 -29.76
CA PHE A 505 -17.24 -7.69 -31.04
C PHE A 505 -16.25 -7.71 -32.20
N LYS A 506 -16.60 -8.41 -33.28
CA LYS A 506 -15.88 -8.35 -34.56
C LYS A 506 -16.73 -7.67 -35.61
N CYS A 507 -16.10 -6.85 -36.46
CA CYS A 507 -16.80 -6.07 -37.48
C CYS A 507 -16.72 -6.64 -38.89
N ASP A 508 -16.12 -7.82 -39.06
CA ASP A 508 -16.12 -8.51 -40.34
C ASP A 508 -17.54 -9.06 -40.63
N ILE A 509 -18.07 -8.71 -41.80
CA ILE A 509 -19.40 -9.14 -42.27
C ILE A 509 -19.54 -10.66 -42.30
N GLY A 510 -18.46 -11.41 -42.53
CA GLY A 510 -18.49 -12.86 -42.54
C GLY A 510 -18.88 -13.47 -41.18
N TYR A 511 -18.77 -12.72 -40.08
CA TYR A 511 -19.23 -13.18 -38.77
C TYR A 511 -20.72 -12.91 -38.51
N PHE A 512 -21.45 -12.26 -39.40
CA PHE A 512 -22.89 -12.14 -39.23
C PHE A 512 -23.55 -13.53 -39.29
N PRO A 513 -24.45 -13.91 -38.36
CA PRO A 513 -24.94 -15.30 -38.27
C PRO A 513 -25.78 -15.82 -39.44
N SER A 514 -26.17 -14.99 -40.41
CA SER A 514 -27.08 -15.38 -41.52
C SER A 514 -26.59 -16.63 -42.26
N ASP A 515 -25.33 -16.60 -42.70
CA ASP A 515 -24.74 -17.66 -43.51
C ASP A 515 -24.59 -18.92 -42.67
N LEU A 516 -24.26 -18.76 -41.39
CA LEU A 516 -24.12 -19.86 -40.45
C LEU A 516 -25.46 -20.53 -40.16
N LEU A 517 -26.54 -19.74 -39.97
CA LEU A 517 -27.92 -20.23 -39.80
C LEU A 517 -28.38 -21.02 -41.02
N TYR A 518 -28.12 -20.51 -42.22
CA TYR A 518 -28.44 -21.18 -43.47
C TYR A 518 -27.67 -22.51 -43.61
N ASN A 519 -26.36 -22.48 -43.41
CA ASN A 519 -25.47 -23.63 -43.63
C ASN A 519 -25.76 -24.82 -42.68
N ILE A 520 -26.29 -24.56 -41.48
CA ILE A 520 -26.63 -25.63 -40.52
C ILE A 520 -28.10 -26.08 -40.59
N GLY A 521 -28.87 -25.59 -41.57
CA GLY A 521 -30.24 -26.01 -41.83
C GLY A 521 -31.29 -25.45 -40.85
N CYS A 522 -31.03 -24.29 -40.26
CA CYS A 522 -32.05 -23.58 -39.49
C CYS A 522 -33.10 -23.05 -40.46
N LYS A 523 -34.36 -23.50 -40.33
CA LYS A 523 -35.48 -22.93 -41.09
C LYS A 523 -35.58 -21.44 -40.76
N VAL A 524 -35.21 -20.59 -41.70
CA VAL A 524 -35.72 -19.21 -41.76
C VAL A 524 -37.19 -19.38 -42.12
N LYS A 525 -38.11 -18.82 -41.33
CA LYS A 525 -39.53 -18.86 -41.69
C LYS A 525 -39.70 -18.02 -42.95
N GLU A 526 -39.70 -18.66 -44.12
CA GLU A 526 -40.53 -18.21 -45.23
C GLU A 526 -41.95 -18.59 -44.84
N GLU A 527 -42.79 -17.59 -44.55
CA GLU A 527 -44.23 -17.83 -44.40
C GLU A 527 -44.76 -18.28 -45.77
N GLU A 528 -45.48 -19.39 -45.77
CA GLU A 528 -46.11 -19.98 -46.94
C GLU A 528 -46.98 -18.91 -47.63
N GLU A 529 -46.66 -18.59 -48.87
CA GLU A 529 -47.54 -17.84 -49.78
C GLU A 529 -48.81 -18.67 -49.99
N GLU A 530 -49.83 -18.44 -49.16
CA GLU A 530 -51.21 -18.58 -49.60
C GLU A 530 -51.67 -17.21 -50.08
N GLU A 531 -51.76 -17.06 -51.39
CA GLU A 531 -52.40 -15.94 -52.08
C GLU A 531 -53.85 -15.80 -51.56
N GLU A 532 -54.08 -14.89 -50.62
CA GLU A 532 -55.39 -14.24 -50.46
C GLU A 532 -55.23 -12.73 -50.66
N GLU A 533 -55.83 -12.25 -51.76
CA GLU A 533 -55.88 -10.85 -52.16
C GLU A 533 -56.48 -9.97 -51.06
N GLY A 534 -55.72 -8.94 -50.66
CA GLY A 534 -56.29 -7.69 -50.17
C GLY A 534 -56.27 -7.46 -48.66
N LYS A 535 -55.07 -7.19 -48.10
CA LYS A 535 -54.90 -6.31 -46.94
C LYS A 535 -53.59 -5.52 -47.05
N GLU A 536 -53.68 -4.19 -47.08
CA GLU A 536 -52.56 -3.30 -46.75
C GLU A 536 -52.24 -3.50 -45.26
N GLU A 537 -51.29 -4.38 -44.95
CA GLU A 537 -50.62 -4.44 -43.66
C GLU A 537 -49.13 -4.14 -43.88
N ASN A 538 -48.58 -3.25 -43.05
CA ASN A 538 -47.17 -2.83 -43.08
C ASN A 538 -46.23 -4.04 -43.07
N GLU A 539 -45.72 -4.36 -44.25
CA GLU A 539 -44.70 -5.36 -44.49
C GLU A 539 -43.43 -4.97 -43.74
N LYS A 540 -43.14 -5.68 -42.64
CA LYS A 540 -41.90 -5.46 -41.88
C LYS A 540 -40.75 -6.15 -42.63
N SER A 541 -40.23 -5.46 -43.63
CA SER A 541 -39.01 -5.82 -44.36
C SER A 541 -37.91 -6.22 -43.37
N TYR A 542 -37.45 -7.47 -43.42
CA TYR A 542 -36.26 -7.90 -42.67
C TYR A 542 -35.05 -7.16 -43.24
N GLU A 543 -34.29 -6.45 -42.37
CA GLU A 543 -33.04 -5.82 -42.79
C GLU A 543 -32.05 -6.89 -43.29
N THR A 544 -31.56 -6.74 -44.51
CA THR A 544 -30.50 -7.61 -45.03
C THR A 544 -29.18 -7.35 -44.30
N VAL A 545 -28.22 -8.27 -44.38
CA VAL A 545 -26.88 -8.05 -43.80
C VAL A 545 -26.25 -6.78 -44.37
N GLU A 546 -26.45 -6.53 -45.67
CA GLU A 546 -26.05 -5.31 -46.34
C GLU A 546 -26.72 -4.06 -45.75
N ASP A 547 -28.00 -4.10 -45.41
CA ASP A 547 -28.72 -2.97 -44.79
C ASP A 547 -28.17 -2.65 -43.40
N ILE A 548 -27.91 -3.69 -42.59
CA ILE A 548 -27.33 -3.54 -41.26
C ILE A 548 -25.94 -2.87 -41.35
N PHE A 549 -25.10 -3.34 -42.29
CA PHE A 549 -23.77 -2.79 -42.48
C PHE A 549 -23.76 -1.41 -43.16
N ARG A 550 -24.78 -1.06 -43.94
CA ARG A 550 -24.91 0.26 -44.58
C ARG A 550 -24.93 1.38 -43.54
N ASN A 551 -25.59 1.16 -42.40
CA ASN A 551 -25.71 2.16 -41.34
C ASN A 551 -24.38 2.49 -40.64
N VAL A 552 -23.42 1.57 -40.67
CA VAL A 552 -22.08 1.75 -40.07
C VAL A 552 -20.99 2.07 -41.10
N THR A 553 -21.35 2.11 -42.38
CA THR A 553 -20.39 2.28 -43.47
C THR A 553 -20.47 3.66 -44.07
N VAL A 554 -19.34 4.38 -44.05
CA VAL A 554 -19.23 5.69 -44.68
C VAL A 554 -18.55 5.56 -46.04
N ASP A 555 -19.19 6.13 -47.06
CA ASP A 555 -18.62 6.24 -48.40
C ASP A 555 -17.60 7.40 -48.43
N LEU A 556 -16.33 7.07 -48.68
CA LEU A 556 -15.25 8.05 -48.72
C LEU A 556 -15.41 9.02 -49.90
N ASP A 557 -16.05 8.61 -51.00
CA ASP A 557 -16.35 9.50 -52.12
C ASP A 557 -17.41 10.54 -51.74
N VAL A 558 -18.36 10.18 -50.86
CA VAL A 558 -19.35 11.12 -50.30
C VAL A 558 -18.68 12.11 -49.34
N ILE A 559 -17.74 11.66 -48.50
CA ILE A 559 -16.96 12.57 -47.63
C ILE A 559 -16.07 13.51 -48.48
N ASN A 560 -15.36 12.98 -49.46
CA ASN A 560 -14.48 13.77 -50.31
C ASN A 560 -15.25 14.80 -51.15
N ARG A 561 -16.41 14.43 -51.71
CA ARG A 561 -17.29 15.37 -52.44
C ARG A 561 -17.91 16.44 -51.54
N SER A 562 -18.32 16.09 -50.33
CA SER A 562 -18.89 17.06 -49.38
C SER A 562 -17.85 18.05 -48.81
N HIS A 563 -16.56 17.69 -48.76
CA HIS A 563 -15.48 18.64 -48.46
C HIS A 563 -15.12 19.56 -49.63
N ILE A 564 -15.37 19.13 -50.87
CA ILE A 564 -15.16 19.95 -52.08
C ILE A 564 -16.30 20.97 -52.28
N GLU A 565 -17.50 20.71 -51.72
CA GLU A 565 -18.68 21.58 -51.83
C GLU A 565 -18.81 22.69 -50.76
N LYS A 566 -17.76 23.01 -49.98
CA LYS A 566 -17.78 24.30 -49.23
C LYS A 566 -17.65 25.46 -50.24
N PRO A 567 -18.67 26.32 -50.43
CA PRO A 567 -18.63 27.33 -51.46
C PRO A 567 -17.67 28.45 -51.07
N PHE A 568 -16.71 28.72 -51.95
CA PHE A 568 -16.16 30.06 -52.15
C PHE A 568 -17.32 31.02 -52.45
N HIS A 569 -17.83 31.71 -51.44
CA HIS A 569 -18.54 32.96 -51.66
C HIS A 569 -18.00 34.09 -50.76
N SER A 570 -17.35 35.03 -51.46
CA SER A 570 -17.25 36.47 -51.21
C SER A 570 -16.53 36.97 -49.96
N ALA A 571 -15.25 37.32 -50.14
CA ALA A 571 -14.68 38.59 -49.65
C ALA A 571 -13.39 38.92 -50.44
N GLY A 572 -13.55 39.30 -51.71
CA GLY A 572 -12.48 39.97 -52.45
C GLY A 572 -12.48 41.45 -52.07
N ILE A 573 -11.71 41.82 -51.05
CA ILE A 573 -11.30 43.21 -50.81
C ILE A 573 -10.10 43.46 -51.73
N LEU A 574 -10.31 44.27 -52.77
CA LEU A 574 -9.25 44.84 -53.60
C LEU A 574 -8.58 45.99 -52.83
N VAL A 575 -7.26 45.89 -52.72
CA VAL A 575 -6.36 46.93 -52.21
C VAL A 575 -6.05 47.90 -53.35
N SER A 576 -6.37 49.19 -53.14
CA SER A 576 -5.58 50.35 -53.61
C SER A 576 -5.99 51.59 -52.82
#